data_AF-A0AAV9Z3Y0-F1
#
_entry.id   AF-A0AAV9Z3Y0-F1
#
_cell.length_a   1.000
_cell.length_b   1.000
_cell.length_c   1.000
_cell.angle_alpha   90.00
_cell.angle_beta   90.00
_cell.angle_gamma   90.00
#
_symmetry.space_group_name_H-M   'P 1'
#
loop_
_entity.id
_entity.type
_entity.pdbx_description
1 polymer ?
#
loop_
_entity_poly.entity_id
_entity_poly.type
_entity_poly.pdbx_seq_one_letter_code
_entity_poly.pdbx_strand_id
1 'polypeptide(L)'
;MAAQEEDGSSECSVPPCLSSIMSYAEYSTPHHQTRFSAEFFNTITLADVEGLFQNDVLPHVLPLDSVTKWNLDRTVPSAIAEIVVAAGEEIPCYHDLRPIFEILEKAFYDEGMSSVCLQIGKQQILRYHFSKLRLIVNYNNHEYNLLVAKRLLDRVHDSNLLSPNLIAELKLNRFAEPLAGFKVTETPLYTLGSLLDERWVLEDVLNARAEFLYFRRAWRGRFTWFYLLDCRPLFRHLQNLYR
;
A
#
# COMPACT_ATOMS: atom_id res chain seq x y z
N MET A 1 68.10 33.96 -21.38
CA MET A 1 67.97 32.48 -21.41
C MET A 1 66.79 32.16 -20.51
N ALA A 2 65.54 32.12 -20.99
CA ALA A 2 64.93 31.07 -21.82
C ALA A 2 65.17 29.68 -21.18
N ALA A 3 64.20 28.84 -20.84
CA ALA A 3 62.74 28.87 -20.90
C ALA A 3 62.26 27.63 -20.09
N GLN A 4 60.94 27.48 -19.96
CA GLN A 4 60.15 26.24 -19.79
C GLN A 4 59.34 26.16 -18.50
N GLU A 5 58.16 26.78 -18.58
CA GLU A 5 56.92 26.32 -17.95
C GLU A 5 56.54 24.98 -18.58
N GLU A 6 56.49 23.91 -17.79
CA GLU A 6 55.79 22.68 -18.16
C GLU A 6 54.35 22.79 -17.65
N ASP A 7 53.48 23.23 -18.56
CA ASP A 7 52.04 23.18 -18.46
C ASP A 7 51.58 21.73 -18.61
N GLY A 8 51.58 21.01 -17.48
CA GLY A 8 51.06 19.65 -17.36
C GLY A 8 49.54 19.68 -17.23
N SER A 9 48.84 20.00 -18.31
CA SER A 9 47.39 19.91 -18.40
C SER A 9 46.95 18.45 -18.28
N SER A 10 46.73 18.00 -17.04
CA SER A 10 46.11 16.71 -16.75
C SER A 10 44.64 16.81 -17.13
N GLU A 11 44.32 16.40 -18.36
CA GLU A 11 42.97 16.03 -18.75
C GLU A 11 42.52 14.87 -17.85
N CYS A 12 41.84 15.20 -16.76
CA CYS A 12 40.92 14.29 -16.08
C CYS A 12 39.86 13.88 -17.10
N SER A 13 40.17 12.83 -17.85
CA SER A 13 39.22 12.03 -18.60
C SER A 13 38.24 11.47 -17.58
N VAL A 14 37.16 12.20 -17.37
CA VAL A 14 35.99 11.71 -16.65
C VAL A 14 35.59 10.43 -17.39
N PRO A 15 35.68 9.25 -16.75
CA PRO A 15 35.27 8.03 -17.42
C PRO A 15 33.81 8.21 -17.85
N PRO A 16 33.44 7.80 -19.08
CA PRO A 16 32.06 7.88 -19.51
C PRO A 16 31.23 7.17 -18.47
N CYS A 17 30.40 7.94 -17.77
CA CYS A 17 29.49 7.43 -16.75
C CYS A 17 28.81 6.22 -17.37
N LEU A 18 28.90 5.08 -16.70
CA LEU A 18 28.13 3.88 -16.99
C LEU A 18 26.64 4.23 -16.74
N SER A 19 26.07 5.09 -17.57
CA SER A 19 24.64 5.32 -17.71
C SER A 19 24.06 4.11 -18.43
N SER A 20 24.19 2.96 -17.79
CA SER A 20 23.32 1.83 -18.05
C SER A 20 21.92 2.24 -17.59
N ILE A 21 21.19 2.89 -18.51
CA ILE A 21 19.85 2.48 -18.96
C ILE A 21 18.93 2.01 -17.83
N MET A 22 18.81 2.78 -16.75
CA MET A 22 17.79 2.54 -15.74
C MET A 22 17.07 3.84 -15.49
N SER A 23 15.75 3.83 -15.68
CA SER A 23 14.90 4.97 -15.38
C SER A 23 14.77 5.15 -13.86
N TYR A 24 14.48 6.37 -13.42
CA TYR A 24 14.14 6.62 -12.02
C TYR A 24 12.95 5.76 -11.56
N ALA A 25 11.98 5.54 -12.45
CA ALA A 25 10.85 4.66 -12.18
C ALA A 25 11.31 3.23 -11.86
N GLU A 26 12.14 2.61 -12.69
CA GLU A 26 12.67 1.27 -12.45
C GLU A 26 13.53 1.21 -11.18
N TYR A 27 14.40 2.22 -10.97
CA TYR A 27 15.28 2.28 -9.80
C TYR A 27 14.51 2.43 -8.49
N SER A 28 13.51 3.31 -8.46
CA SER A 28 12.70 3.58 -7.28
C SER A 28 11.57 2.58 -7.07
N THR A 29 11.27 1.70 -8.01
CA THR A 29 10.19 0.72 -7.86
C THR A 29 10.64 -0.43 -6.95
N PRO A 30 9.95 -0.68 -5.83
CA PRO A 30 10.25 -1.83 -4.98
C PRO A 30 9.91 -3.14 -5.71
N HIS A 31 10.60 -4.21 -5.37
CA HIS A 31 10.31 -5.52 -5.92
C HIS A 31 8.87 -5.93 -5.58
N HIS A 32 8.16 -6.56 -6.53
CA HIS A 32 6.74 -6.87 -6.39
C HIS A 32 6.44 -7.77 -5.18
N GLN A 33 7.33 -8.70 -4.84
CA GLN A 33 7.19 -9.58 -3.65
C GLN A 33 7.59 -8.91 -2.33
N THR A 34 8.12 -7.69 -2.35
CA THR A 34 8.49 -6.99 -1.12
C THR A 34 7.24 -6.60 -0.34
N ARG A 35 7.26 -6.82 0.98
CA ARG A 35 6.18 -6.43 1.88
C ARG A 35 5.90 -4.93 1.74
N PHE A 36 4.61 -4.57 1.70
CA PHE A 36 4.11 -3.20 1.45
C PHE A 36 4.38 -2.64 0.04
N SER A 37 4.77 -3.47 -0.92
CA SER A 37 4.68 -3.09 -2.34
C SER A 37 3.20 -2.93 -2.75
N ALA A 38 2.95 -2.33 -3.93
CA ALA A 38 1.60 -2.29 -4.47
C ALA A 38 1.04 -3.70 -4.71
N GLU A 39 1.87 -4.62 -5.21
CA GLU A 39 1.48 -6.01 -5.46
C GLU A 39 1.19 -6.78 -4.17
N PHE A 40 1.94 -6.51 -3.10
CA PHE A 40 1.62 -7.05 -1.77
C PHE A 40 0.19 -6.70 -1.38
N PHE A 41 -0.20 -5.44 -1.50
CA PHE A 41 -1.57 -5.06 -1.18
C PHE A 41 -2.59 -5.72 -2.13
N ASN A 42 -2.30 -5.85 -3.41
CA ASN A 42 -3.23 -6.52 -4.34
C ASN A 42 -3.38 -8.04 -4.10
N THR A 43 -2.49 -8.65 -3.30
CA THR A 43 -2.43 -10.11 -3.13
C THR A 43 -2.80 -10.60 -1.73
N ILE A 44 -2.63 -9.78 -0.67
CA ILE A 44 -2.99 -10.22 0.68
C ILE A 44 -4.49 -10.44 0.83
N THR A 45 -4.82 -11.49 1.58
CA THR A 45 -6.18 -11.86 1.96
C THR A 45 -6.61 -11.17 3.25
N LEU A 46 -7.90 -11.23 3.55
CA LEU A 46 -8.41 -10.79 4.86
C LEU A 46 -7.81 -11.60 6.03
N ALA A 47 -7.52 -12.89 5.83
CA ALA A 47 -6.78 -13.70 6.81
C ALA A 47 -5.37 -13.14 7.07
N ASP A 48 -4.66 -12.75 6.00
CA ASP A 48 -3.33 -12.16 6.12
C ASP A 48 -3.38 -10.84 6.90
N VAL A 49 -4.39 -9.98 6.62
CA VAL A 49 -4.59 -8.73 7.39
C VAL A 49 -4.72 -9.03 8.88
N GLU A 50 -5.57 -9.98 9.26
CA GLU A 50 -5.70 -10.39 10.66
C GLU A 50 -4.36 -10.87 11.26
N GLY A 51 -3.61 -11.68 10.51
CA GLY A 51 -2.28 -12.14 10.89
C GLY A 51 -1.25 -11.01 11.05
N LEU A 52 -1.34 -9.94 10.25
CA LEU A 52 -0.46 -8.78 10.38
C LEU A 52 -0.66 -8.06 11.72
N PHE A 53 -1.90 -7.92 12.18
CA PHE A 53 -2.21 -7.30 13.48
C PHE A 53 -1.87 -8.21 14.66
N GLN A 54 -2.12 -9.52 14.55
CA GLN A 54 -1.86 -10.47 15.65
C GLN A 54 -0.38 -10.64 15.96
N ASN A 55 0.49 -10.54 14.94
CA ASN A 55 1.93 -10.74 15.09
C ASN A 55 2.72 -9.43 15.30
N ASP A 56 2.03 -8.29 15.45
CA ASP A 56 2.64 -6.97 15.64
C ASP A 56 3.72 -6.64 14.57
N VAL A 57 3.44 -6.99 13.31
CA VAL A 57 4.39 -6.84 12.20
C VAL A 57 4.19 -5.56 11.39
N LEU A 58 3.20 -4.75 11.75
CA LEU A 58 2.89 -3.51 11.06
C LEU A 58 3.87 -2.40 11.49
N PRO A 59 4.35 -1.56 10.55
CA PRO A 59 5.13 -0.38 10.87
C PRO A 59 4.35 0.60 11.76
N HIS A 60 5.07 1.43 12.51
CA HIS A 60 4.51 2.53 13.28
C HIS A 60 4.73 3.84 12.54
N VAL A 61 3.65 4.47 12.08
CA VAL A 61 3.74 5.79 11.44
C VAL A 61 4.01 6.85 12.49
N LEU A 62 5.13 7.55 12.34
CA LEU A 62 5.52 8.65 13.20
C LEU A 62 4.59 9.85 13.01
N PRO A 63 4.44 10.71 14.03
CA PRO A 63 3.63 11.92 13.93
C PRO A 63 4.17 12.89 12.87
N LEU A 64 3.34 13.86 12.49
CA LEU A 64 3.74 14.97 11.62
C LEU A 64 4.97 15.70 12.19
N ASP A 65 5.84 16.21 11.32
CA ASP A 65 7.08 16.91 11.66
C ASP A 65 8.12 16.04 12.38
N SER A 66 8.04 14.71 12.20
CA SER A 66 9.01 13.75 12.73
C SER A 66 10.37 13.82 12.03
N VAL A 67 10.36 14.13 10.73
CA VAL A 67 11.56 14.33 9.91
C VAL A 67 12.02 15.78 10.04
N THR A 68 13.08 15.99 10.80
CA THR A 68 13.58 17.35 11.11
C THR A 68 14.52 17.90 10.04
N LYS A 69 15.29 17.00 9.39
CA LYS A 69 16.22 17.33 8.31
C LYS A 69 16.34 16.13 7.37
N TRP A 70 16.73 16.40 6.13
CA TRP A 70 17.10 15.35 5.19
C TRP A 70 18.13 15.86 4.18
N ASN A 71 18.91 14.94 3.61
CA ASN A 71 19.84 15.21 2.52
C ASN A 71 19.89 14.02 1.56
N LEU A 72 20.12 14.29 0.29
CA LEU A 72 20.37 13.24 -0.70
C LEU A 72 21.80 12.73 -0.58
N ASP A 73 22.02 11.47 -0.97
CA ASP A 73 23.31 10.79 -0.95
C ASP A 73 23.46 9.95 -2.24
N ARG A 74 24.68 9.93 -2.79
CA ARG A 74 25.06 9.13 -3.96
C ARG A 74 25.35 7.68 -3.62
N THR A 75 25.57 7.40 -2.33
CA THR A 75 25.82 6.05 -1.85
C THR A 75 24.59 5.20 -2.13
N VAL A 76 24.76 4.10 -2.88
CA VAL A 76 23.71 3.10 -3.10
C VAL A 76 23.63 2.24 -1.83
N PRO A 77 22.51 2.29 -1.10
CA PRO A 77 22.27 1.44 0.06
C PRO A 77 22.39 -0.04 -0.30
N SER A 78 23.12 -0.80 0.52
CA SER A 78 23.28 -2.25 0.37
C SER A 78 22.73 -3.02 1.57
N ALA A 79 22.49 -2.34 2.70
CA ALA A 79 21.90 -2.96 3.87
C ALA A 79 20.39 -3.18 3.66
N ILE A 80 19.89 -4.35 4.07
CA ILE A 80 18.47 -4.71 3.98
C ILE A 80 17.60 -3.67 4.71
N ALA A 81 18.05 -3.18 5.87
CA ALA A 81 17.35 -2.15 6.65
C ALA A 81 17.23 -0.79 5.93
N GLU A 82 18.01 -0.54 4.88
CA GLU A 82 17.94 0.69 4.09
C GLU A 82 17.02 0.53 2.86
N ILE A 83 16.64 -0.71 2.51
CA ILE A 83 15.92 -1.06 1.27
C ILE A 83 14.50 -1.59 1.57
N VAL A 84 14.32 -2.29 2.69
CA VAL A 84 13.07 -2.96 3.08
C VAL A 84 12.53 -2.34 4.38
N VAL A 85 11.20 -2.30 4.53
CA VAL A 85 10.54 -1.91 5.78
C VAL A 85 10.46 -3.12 6.71
N ALA A 86 11.07 -3.02 7.89
CA ALA A 86 11.07 -4.08 8.90
C ALA A 86 9.74 -4.15 9.66
N ALA A 87 9.50 -5.29 10.32
CA ALA A 87 8.34 -5.46 11.20
C ALA A 87 8.46 -4.52 12.42
N GLY A 88 7.37 -3.82 12.75
CA GLY A 88 7.36 -2.84 13.86
C GLY A 88 8.28 -1.63 13.64
N GLU A 89 8.78 -1.41 12.41
CA GLU A 89 9.66 -0.27 12.14
C GLU A 89 8.92 1.06 12.30
N GLU A 90 9.56 2.03 12.94
CA GLU A 90 9.11 3.42 12.95
C GLU A 90 9.39 4.07 11.59
N ILE A 91 8.35 4.55 10.92
CA ILE A 91 8.43 5.13 9.58
C ILE A 91 7.86 6.55 9.56
N PRO A 92 8.42 7.46 8.76
CA PRO A 92 7.85 8.80 8.59
C PRO A 92 6.42 8.79 8.03
N CYS A 93 5.63 9.80 8.40
CA CYS A 93 4.35 10.04 7.78
C CYS A 93 4.50 10.55 6.33
N TYR A 94 3.48 10.34 5.50
CA TYR A 94 3.49 10.77 4.10
C TYR A 94 3.76 12.27 3.92
N HIS A 95 3.24 13.12 4.82
CA HIS A 95 3.39 14.58 4.71
C HIS A 95 4.86 15.01 4.81
N ASP A 96 5.63 14.41 5.71
CA ASP A 96 7.05 14.69 5.90
C ASP A 96 7.88 14.27 4.67
N LEU A 97 7.45 13.22 3.96
CA LEU A 97 8.15 12.68 2.80
C LEU A 97 7.84 13.41 1.49
N ARG A 98 6.68 14.08 1.40
CA ARG A 98 6.24 14.78 0.19
C ARG A 98 7.32 15.70 -0.43
N PRO A 99 7.96 16.65 0.30
CA PRO A 99 8.96 17.53 -0.30
C PRO A 99 10.18 16.79 -0.84
N ILE A 100 10.48 15.61 -0.32
CA ILE A 100 11.58 14.76 -0.80
C ILE A 100 11.22 14.21 -2.18
N PHE A 101 10.01 13.63 -2.32
CA PHE A 101 9.54 13.07 -3.58
C PHE A 101 9.47 14.07 -4.74
N GLU A 102 9.23 15.35 -4.45
CA GLU A 102 9.19 16.43 -5.44
C GLU A 102 10.54 16.65 -6.14
N ILE A 103 11.65 16.22 -5.53
CA ILE A 103 12.99 16.45 -6.08
C ILE A 103 13.76 15.18 -6.47
N LEU A 104 13.31 13.98 -6.04
CA LEU A 104 14.05 12.72 -6.20
C LEU A 104 14.40 12.41 -7.66
N GLU A 105 13.43 12.54 -8.56
CA GLU A 105 13.61 12.20 -9.97
C GLU A 105 14.66 13.09 -10.63
N LYS A 106 14.56 14.40 -10.41
CA LYS A 106 15.54 15.36 -10.91
C LYS A 106 16.94 15.07 -10.36
N ALA A 107 17.06 14.87 -9.05
CA ALA A 107 18.35 14.61 -8.42
C ALA A 107 18.97 13.26 -8.82
N PHE A 108 18.16 12.27 -9.16
CA PHE A 108 18.62 11.00 -9.73
C PHE A 108 19.31 11.23 -11.08
N TYR A 109 18.65 11.95 -11.99
CA TYR A 109 19.17 12.19 -13.35
C TYR A 109 20.30 13.22 -13.39
N ASP A 110 20.17 14.33 -12.69
CA ASP A 110 21.10 15.46 -12.77
C ASP A 110 22.36 15.24 -11.93
N GLU A 111 22.22 14.59 -10.76
CA GLU A 111 23.29 14.52 -9.75
C GLU A 111 23.73 13.09 -9.41
N GLY A 112 23.06 12.06 -9.96
CA GLY A 112 23.35 10.66 -9.67
C GLY A 112 23.00 10.25 -8.24
N MET A 113 22.04 10.93 -7.60
CA MET A 113 21.61 10.61 -6.24
C MET A 113 20.87 9.27 -6.20
N SER A 114 21.10 8.48 -5.15
CA SER A 114 20.64 7.09 -5.05
C SER A 114 19.90 6.80 -3.74
N SER A 115 20.09 7.64 -2.72
CA SER A 115 19.44 7.49 -1.42
C SER A 115 19.15 8.82 -0.74
N VAL A 116 18.40 8.76 0.35
CA VAL A 116 18.08 9.89 1.22
C VAL A 116 18.52 9.55 2.64
N CYS A 117 19.27 10.44 3.26
CA CYS A 117 19.53 10.40 4.69
C CYS A 117 18.48 11.29 5.39
N LEU A 118 17.69 10.69 6.27
CA LEU A 118 16.65 11.36 7.07
C LEU A 118 17.13 11.50 8.51
N GLN A 119 16.96 12.68 9.10
CA GLN A 119 17.10 12.90 10.53
C GLN A 119 15.71 12.85 11.18
N ILE A 120 15.43 11.74 11.86
CA ILE A 120 14.18 11.54 12.60
C ILE A 120 14.40 11.91 14.07
N GLY A 121 13.57 12.81 14.58
CA GLY A 121 13.72 13.35 15.93
C GLY A 121 15.07 14.03 16.16
N LYS A 122 15.66 13.85 17.36
CA LYS A 122 16.86 14.62 17.75
C LYS A 122 18.17 14.06 17.21
N GLN A 123 18.30 12.76 16.93
CA GLN A 123 19.63 12.15 16.70
C GLN A 123 19.66 10.93 15.75
N GLN A 124 18.53 10.42 15.27
CA GLN A 124 18.57 9.22 14.43
C GLN A 124 18.72 9.62 12.97
N ILE A 125 19.90 9.35 12.39
CA ILE A 125 20.13 9.50 10.96
C ILE A 125 19.93 8.14 10.31
N LEU A 126 18.91 8.03 9.47
CA LEU A 126 18.59 6.82 8.70
C LEU A 126 18.83 7.05 7.23
N ARG A 127 19.49 6.12 6.55
CA ARG A 127 19.63 6.13 5.10
C ARG A 127 18.57 5.22 4.48
N TYR A 128 17.80 5.75 3.55
CA TYR A 128 16.79 5.01 2.80
C TYR A 128 17.08 5.05 1.30
N HIS A 129 17.01 3.87 0.68
CA HIS A 129 16.91 3.74 -0.77
C HIS A 129 15.57 4.31 -1.26
N PHE A 130 15.51 4.81 -2.50
CA PHE A 130 14.27 5.37 -3.05
C PHE A 130 13.11 4.36 -3.09
N SER A 131 13.41 3.08 -3.31
CA SER A 131 12.41 2.00 -3.22
C SER A 131 11.84 1.82 -1.82
N LYS A 132 12.63 1.99 -0.75
CA LYS A 132 12.12 1.95 0.63
C LYS A 132 11.16 3.10 0.89
N LEU A 133 11.46 4.31 0.40
CA LEU A 133 10.54 5.45 0.51
C LEU A 133 9.20 5.14 -0.17
N ARG A 134 9.20 4.47 -1.34
CA ARG A 134 7.94 4.04 -1.99
C ARG A 134 7.16 3.03 -1.16
N LEU A 135 7.83 2.07 -0.51
CA LEU A 135 7.17 1.13 0.41
C LEU A 135 6.50 1.86 1.59
N ILE A 136 7.20 2.84 2.17
CA ILE A 136 6.68 3.66 3.27
C ILE A 136 5.42 4.44 2.81
N VAL A 137 5.46 5.05 1.63
CA VAL A 137 4.29 5.75 1.06
C VAL A 137 3.14 4.79 0.79
N ASN A 138 3.40 3.62 0.20
CA ASN A 138 2.38 2.61 -0.04
C ASN A 138 1.70 2.20 1.28
N TYR A 139 2.49 1.98 2.34
CA TYR A 139 1.94 1.67 3.65
C TYR A 139 1.09 2.81 4.21
N ASN A 140 1.61 4.05 4.22
CA ASN A 140 0.86 5.24 4.67
C ASN A 140 -0.50 5.37 3.96
N ASN A 141 -0.56 5.07 2.66
CA ASN A 141 -1.79 5.12 1.87
C ASN A 141 -2.80 4.00 2.20
N HIS A 142 -2.35 2.90 2.82
CA HIS A 142 -3.19 1.72 3.10
C HIS A 142 -3.37 1.43 4.59
N GLU A 143 -2.65 2.10 5.49
CA GLU A 143 -2.72 1.88 6.94
C GLU A 143 -4.17 1.91 7.44
N TYR A 144 -4.92 2.96 7.08
CA TYR A 144 -6.32 3.08 7.45
C TYR A 144 -7.18 1.94 6.87
N ASN A 145 -6.93 1.54 5.63
CA ASN A 145 -7.69 0.47 4.96
C ASN A 145 -7.47 -0.89 5.64
N LEU A 146 -6.24 -1.18 6.07
CA LEU A 146 -5.92 -2.38 6.86
C LEU A 146 -6.65 -2.37 8.20
N LEU A 147 -6.67 -1.22 8.89
CA LEU A 147 -7.37 -1.06 10.17
C LEU A 147 -8.88 -1.29 10.01
N VAL A 148 -9.48 -0.70 8.98
CA VAL A 148 -10.91 -0.87 8.68
C VAL A 148 -11.24 -2.33 8.36
N ALA A 149 -10.40 -3.01 7.56
CA ALA A 149 -10.56 -4.43 7.27
C ALA A 149 -10.46 -5.31 8.53
N LYS A 150 -9.51 -5.02 9.42
CA LYS A 150 -9.37 -5.73 10.71
C LYS A 150 -10.62 -5.56 11.57
N ARG A 151 -11.11 -4.32 11.72
CA ARG A 151 -12.35 -4.04 12.48
C ARG A 151 -13.57 -4.73 11.89
N LEU A 152 -13.67 -4.80 10.56
CA LEU A 152 -14.71 -5.55 9.87
C LEU A 152 -14.70 -7.02 10.27
N LEU A 153 -13.53 -7.67 10.24
CA LEU A 153 -13.38 -9.06 10.63
C LEU A 153 -13.74 -9.29 12.11
N ASP A 154 -13.26 -8.42 13.00
CA ASP A 154 -13.58 -8.49 14.44
C ASP A 154 -15.08 -8.40 14.66
N ARG A 155 -15.75 -7.43 14.02
CA ARG A 155 -17.20 -7.28 14.16
C ARG A 155 -17.96 -8.48 13.62
N VAL A 156 -17.55 -9.00 12.45
CA VAL A 156 -18.17 -10.18 11.84
C VAL A 156 -18.06 -11.38 12.78
N HIS A 157 -16.88 -11.57 13.38
CA HIS A 157 -16.62 -12.63 14.34
C HIS A 157 -17.47 -12.48 15.62
N ASP A 158 -17.51 -11.27 16.20
CA ASP A 158 -18.22 -11.01 17.46
C ASP A 158 -19.75 -11.01 17.33
N SER A 159 -20.25 -10.64 16.15
CA SER A 159 -21.69 -10.49 15.91
C SER A 159 -22.43 -11.82 15.77
N ASN A 160 -21.73 -12.93 15.55
CA ASN A 160 -22.30 -14.24 15.18
C ASN A 160 -23.30 -14.17 14.02
N LEU A 161 -23.25 -13.12 13.18
CA LEU A 161 -24.14 -12.98 12.04
C LEU A 161 -23.82 -14.09 11.03
N LEU A 162 -22.55 -14.22 10.66
CA LEU A 162 -22.06 -15.23 9.73
C LEU A 162 -21.81 -16.58 10.44
N SER A 163 -22.12 -17.68 9.75
CA SER A 163 -21.67 -19.00 10.22
C SER A 163 -20.15 -19.11 10.11
N PRO A 164 -19.48 -19.96 10.93
CA PRO A 164 -18.03 -20.10 10.91
C PRO A 164 -17.45 -20.42 9.52
N ASN A 165 -18.16 -21.23 8.73
CA ASN A 165 -17.74 -21.57 7.36
C ASN A 165 -17.72 -20.34 6.45
N LEU A 166 -18.72 -19.45 6.57
CA LEU A 166 -18.78 -18.21 5.79
C LEU A 166 -17.68 -17.23 6.19
N ILE A 167 -17.34 -17.18 7.48
CA ILE A 167 -16.22 -16.37 7.96
C ILE A 167 -14.91 -16.90 7.38
N ALA A 168 -14.72 -18.22 7.38
CA ALA A 168 -13.55 -18.85 6.78
C ALA A 168 -13.43 -18.55 5.28
N GLU A 169 -14.53 -18.64 4.53
CA GLU A 169 -14.57 -18.25 3.12
C GLU A 169 -14.30 -16.76 2.91
N LEU A 170 -14.90 -15.89 3.73
CA LEU A 170 -14.67 -14.44 3.68
C LEU A 170 -13.18 -14.13 3.84
N LYS A 171 -12.52 -14.76 4.81
CA LYS A 171 -11.10 -14.59 5.13
C LYS A 171 -10.16 -14.95 3.96
N LEU A 172 -10.58 -15.79 3.02
CA LEU A 172 -9.78 -16.18 1.85
C LEU A 172 -9.82 -15.16 0.70
N ASN A 173 -10.77 -14.22 0.71
CA ASN A 173 -10.86 -13.19 -0.34
C ASN A 173 -9.73 -12.16 -0.18
N ARG A 174 -9.29 -11.59 -1.30
CA ARG A 174 -8.26 -10.54 -1.26
C ARG A 174 -8.83 -9.28 -0.65
N PHE A 175 -8.04 -8.58 0.16
CA PHE A 175 -8.57 -7.42 0.88
C PHE A 175 -9.03 -6.31 -0.07
N ALA A 176 -8.31 -6.13 -1.18
CA ALA A 176 -8.57 -5.15 -2.23
C ALA A 176 -9.50 -5.67 -3.34
N GLU A 177 -10.04 -6.88 -3.22
CA GLU A 177 -10.93 -7.46 -4.23
C GLU A 177 -12.22 -6.65 -4.33
N PRO A 178 -12.72 -6.35 -5.54
CA PRO A 178 -14.03 -5.74 -5.71
C PRO A 178 -15.14 -6.62 -5.14
N LEU A 179 -16.19 -5.99 -4.61
CA LEU A 179 -17.39 -6.72 -4.18
C LEU A 179 -18.05 -7.43 -5.38
N ALA A 180 -18.00 -8.76 -5.38
CA ALA A 180 -18.60 -9.56 -6.42
C ALA A 180 -20.14 -9.45 -6.45
N GLY A 181 -20.71 -9.52 -7.65
CA GLY A 181 -22.17 -9.55 -7.86
C GLY A 181 -22.84 -8.17 -7.97
N PHE A 182 -22.07 -7.09 -7.97
CA PHE A 182 -22.53 -5.73 -8.25
C PHE A 182 -22.06 -5.30 -9.64
N LYS A 183 -22.95 -4.64 -10.39
CA LYS A 183 -22.65 -4.26 -11.79
C LYS A 183 -21.97 -2.90 -11.89
N VAL A 184 -22.17 -2.03 -10.90
CA VAL A 184 -21.77 -0.62 -10.96
C VAL A 184 -20.51 -0.33 -10.16
N THR A 185 -20.14 -1.17 -9.20
CA THR A 185 -19.16 -0.82 -8.17
C THR A 185 -17.89 -1.68 -8.24
N GLU A 186 -16.74 -1.06 -8.54
CA GLU A 186 -15.40 -1.65 -8.34
C GLU A 186 -14.91 -1.51 -6.89
N THR A 187 -15.85 -1.41 -5.97
CA THR A 187 -15.61 -1.05 -4.57
C THR A 187 -14.87 -2.17 -3.85
N PRO A 188 -13.67 -1.91 -3.30
CA PRO A 188 -12.89 -2.93 -2.62
C PRO A 188 -13.57 -3.47 -1.37
N LEU A 189 -13.37 -4.75 -1.05
CA LEU A 189 -14.00 -5.45 0.06
C LEU A 189 -13.77 -4.76 1.42
N TYR A 190 -12.56 -4.24 1.67
CA TYR A 190 -12.24 -3.55 2.93
C TYR A 190 -13.14 -2.34 3.21
N THR A 191 -13.71 -1.70 2.19
CA THR A 191 -14.55 -0.51 2.34
C THR A 191 -15.86 -0.80 3.07
N LEU A 192 -16.29 -2.07 3.14
CA LEU A 192 -17.45 -2.47 3.93
C LEU A 192 -17.31 -2.11 5.42
N GLY A 193 -16.08 -2.02 5.93
CA GLY A 193 -15.85 -1.57 7.31
C GLY A 193 -16.29 -0.13 7.56
N SER A 194 -16.50 0.70 6.53
CA SER A 194 -17.12 2.03 6.69
C SER A 194 -18.53 2.00 7.28
N LEU A 195 -19.21 0.85 7.20
CA LEU A 195 -20.52 0.63 7.84
C LEU A 195 -20.42 0.55 9.37
N LEU A 196 -19.24 0.34 9.94
CA LEU A 196 -19.06 0.14 11.38
C LEU A 196 -18.96 1.45 12.17
N ASP A 197 -18.28 2.44 11.60
CA ASP A 197 -17.92 3.65 12.34
C ASP A 197 -19.03 4.73 12.32
N GLU A 198 -20.17 4.48 11.65
CA GLU A 198 -21.37 5.33 11.52
C GLU A 198 -21.15 6.81 11.12
N ARG A 199 -19.90 7.22 10.88
CA ARG A 199 -19.52 8.62 10.61
C ARG A 199 -19.61 8.97 9.13
N TRP A 200 -19.16 8.07 8.26
CA TRP A 200 -19.12 8.28 6.82
C TRP A 200 -19.31 6.96 6.10
N VAL A 201 -20.49 6.77 5.50
CA VAL A 201 -20.72 5.63 4.61
C VAL A 201 -20.39 6.07 3.19
N LEU A 202 -19.52 5.31 2.52
CA LEU A 202 -19.17 5.57 1.13
C LEU A 202 -20.40 5.34 0.24
N GLU A 203 -20.62 6.23 -0.74
CA GLU A 203 -21.75 6.15 -1.68
C GLU A 203 -21.79 4.79 -2.38
N ASP A 204 -20.64 4.30 -2.80
CA ASP A 204 -20.41 2.98 -3.34
C ASP A 204 -20.96 1.84 -2.48
N VAL A 205 -20.77 1.91 -1.16
CA VAL A 205 -21.29 0.92 -0.22
C VAL A 205 -22.82 1.02 -0.11
N LEU A 206 -23.38 2.23 -0.21
CA LEU A 206 -24.83 2.43 -0.29
C LEU A 206 -25.41 1.89 -1.60
N ASN A 207 -24.72 2.10 -2.72
CA ASN A 207 -25.11 1.58 -4.04
C ASN A 207 -25.11 0.06 -4.06
N ALA A 208 -24.05 -0.57 -3.53
CA ALA A 208 -24.01 -2.02 -3.35
C ALA A 208 -25.19 -2.51 -2.48
N ARG A 209 -25.49 -1.84 -1.37
CA ARG A 209 -26.66 -2.19 -0.55
C ARG A 209 -27.99 -2.02 -1.31
N ALA A 210 -28.14 -0.96 -2.11
CA ALA A 210 -29.33 -0.71 -2.89
C ALA A 210 -29.54 -1.77 -3.99
N GLU A 211 -28.48 -2.12 -4.72
CA GLU A 211 -28.49 -3.22 -5.70
C GLU A 211 -28.88 -4.54 -5.04
N PHE A 212 -28.31 -4.85 -3.87
CA PHE A 212 -28.66 -6.06 -3.12
C PHE A 212 -30.15 -6.09 -2.74
N LEU A 213 -30.70 -4.97 -2.27
CA LEU A 213 -32.12 -4.86 -1.94
C LEU A 213 -33.02 -4.97 -3.18
N TYR A 214 -32.60 -4.40 -4.31
CA TYR A 214 -33.27 -4.53 -5.59
C TYR A 214 -33.32 -6.00 -6.02
N PHE A 215 -32.19 -6.72 -6.01
CA PHE A 215 -32.15 -8.14 -6.36
C PHE A 215 -32.98 -9.00 -5.40
N ARG A 216 -32.93 -8.73 -4.10
CA ARG A 216 -33.74 -9.44 -3.11
C ARG A 216 -35.25 -9.25 -3.38
N ARG A 217 -35.66 -8.05 -3.77
CA ARG A 217 -37.07 -7.76 -4.12
C ARG A 217 -37.46 -8.42 -5.43
N ALA A 218 -36.62 -8.32 -6.46
CA ALA A 218 -36.84 -8.98 -7.76
C ALA A 218 -36.96 -10.50 -7.59
N TRP A 219 -36.11 -11.12 -6.76
CA TRP A 219 -36.14 -12.55 -6.47
C TRP A 219 -37.41 -13.03 -5.78
N ARG A 220 -38.00 -12.20 -4.90
CA ARG A 220 -39.30 -12.50 -4.25
C ARG A 220 -40.48 -12.33 -5.20
N GLY A 221 -40.32 -11.59 -6.30
CA GLY A 221 -41.23 -11.60 -7.42
C GLY A 221 -41.04 -12.89 -8.21
N ARG A 222 -42.12 -13.62 -8.52
CA ARG A 222 -42.09 -14.93 -9.22
C ARG A 222 -41.53 -14.93 -10.65
N PHE A 223 -40.81 -13.89 -11.08
CA PHE A 223 -40.32 -13.72 -12.44
C PHE A 223 -38.93 -13.09 -12.44
N THR A 224 -37.88 -13.91 -12.60
CA THR A 224 -36.74 -13.69 -13.52
C THR A 224 -35.64 -14.73 -13.23
N TRP A 225 -35.74 -15.89 -13.87
CA TRP A 225 -34.76 -16.99 -13.76
C TRP A 225 -33.56 -16.85 -14.73
N PHE A 226 -33.53 -15.83 -15.59
CA PHE A 226 -32.61 -15.81 -16.74
C PHE A 226 -31.36 -14.93 -16.62
N TYR A 227 -31.25 -14.04 -15.62
CA TYR A 227 -30.15 -13.04 -15.60
C TYR A 227 -29.09 -13.20 -14.50
N LEU A 228 -29.20 -14.20 -13.62
CA LEU A 228 -28.31 -14.35 -12.44
C LEU A 228 -27.54 -15.67 -12.40
N LEU A 229 -27.23 -16.24 -13.58
CA LEU A 229 -26.62 -17.57 -13.66
C LEU A 229 -25.16 -17.65 -13.17
N ASP A 230 -24.49 -16.52 -12.89
CA ASP A 230 -23.06 -16.48 -12.56
C ASP A 230 -22.71 -16.13 -11.10
N CYS A 231 -23.68 -15.80 -10.24
CA CYS A 231 -23.42 -15.43 -8.84
C CYS A 231 -23.86 -16.51 -7.82
N ARG A 232 -23.79 -17.80 -8.19
CA ARG A 232 -24.33 -18.91 -7.39
C ARG A 232 -23.68 -19.12 -6.01
N PRO A 233 -22.37 -18.90 -5.78
CA PRO A 233 -21.77 -19.14 -4.47
C PRO A 233 -22.20 -18.09 -3.44
N LEU A 234 -22.13 -16.80 -3.79
CA LEU A 234 -22.40 -15.69 -2.87
C LEU A 234 -23.87 -15.63 -2.42
N PHE A 235 -24.81 -15.94 -3.32
CA PHE A 235 -26.25 -15.79 -3.04
C PHE A 235 -26.86 -16.92 -2.20
N ARG A 236 -26.31 -18.15 -2.23
CA ARG A 236 -26.73 -19.21 -1.28
C ARG A 236 -26.40 -18.86 0.15
N HIS A 237 -25.35 -18.08 0.36
CA HIS A 237 -24.81 -17.80 1.69
C HIS A 237 -25.52 -16.62 2.36
N LEU A 238 -25.90 -15.61 1.57
CA LEU A 238 -26.74 -14.50 2.04
C LEU A 238 -28.19 -14.89 2.40
N GLN A 239 -28.70 -16.02 1.89
CA GLN A 239 -30.00 -16.57 2.30
C GLN A 239 -30.03 -17.12 3.74
N ASN A 240 -28.90 -17.60 4.26
CA ASN A 240 -28.82 -18.19 5.61
C ASN A 240 -28.64 -17.13 6.70
N LEU A 241 -28.29 -15.90 6.31
CA LEU A 241 -28.02 -14.78 7.22
C LEU A 241 -29.25 -13.98 7.65
N TYR A 242 -30.37 -14.18 6.97
CA TYR A 242 -31.57 -13.36 7.14
C TYR A 242 -32.85 -14.20 7.30
N ARG A 243 -32.71 -15.42 7.84
CA ARG A 243 -33.81 -16.16 8.48
C ARG A 243 -33.68 -16.03 9.98
#